data_AF-F3YAX2-F1
#
_entry.id   AF-F3YAX2-F1
#
_cell.length_a   1.000
_cell.length_b   1.000
_cell.length_c   1.000
_cell.angle_alpha   90.00
_cell.angle_beta   90.00
_cell.angle_gamma   90.00
#
_symmetry.space_group_name_H-M   'P 1'
#
loop_
_entity.id
_entity.type
_entity.pdbx_description
1 polymer ?
#
loop_
_entity_poly.entity_id
_entity_poly.type
_entity_poly.pdbx_seq_one_letter_code
_entity_poly.pdbx_strand_id
1 'polypeptide(L)'
;MRLFRSTSPQGPYRDAKGNIPIFNSSSNNDNWGIKLMGNYQFNQMTKASKAQGHNSAIITKDKQWYAVYHTRFSNSGEYHELRVHSMYMNEDLWPVVTPYEFADKENKVGKTKEIVGHYQFINHGTNTTNAITPTQNIYLSRDGKIMGSVSGSWQLKKNGNITLYINGVTYKGNAILQQDNQEHAPKKVVTFSAIGNNNETIWGSKIAN
;
A
#
# COMPACT_ATOMS: atom_id res chain seq x y z
N MET A 1 9.50 5.66 0.48
CA MET A 1 9.05 6.64 -0.56
C MET A 1 7.93 7.51 -0.02
N ARG A 2 7.83 8.77 -0.47
CA ARG A 2 6.78 9.72 -0.11
C ARG A 2 6.11 10.30 -1.35
N LEU A 3 4.83 10.63 -1.26
CA LEU A 3 4.03 11.17 -2.36
C LEU A 3 3.34 12.49 -1.99
N PHE A 4 3.36 13.41 -2.94
CA PHE A 4 2.64 14.68 -2.96
C PHE A 4 2.03 14.87 -4.36
N ARG A 5 1.09 15.83 -4.52
CA ARG A 5 0.55 16.23 -5.82
C ARG A 5 0.37 17.73 -5.94
N SER A 6 0.32 18.21 -7.17
CA SER A 6 0.02 19.60 -7.51
C SER A 6 -0.77 19.65 -8.83
N THR A 7 -1.56 20.71 -9.03
CA THR A 7 -2.19 21.04 -10.33
C THR A 7 -1.26 21.79 -11.27
N SER A 8 -0.11 22.27 -10.76
CA SER A 8 0.95 22.94 -11.52
C SER A 8 2.29 22.24 -11.29
N PRO A 9 3.13 22.05 -12.33
CA PRO A 9 4.48 21.50 -12.17
C PRO A 9 5.34 22.28 -11.16
N GLN A 10 5.09 23.59 -11.01
CA GLN A 10 5.79 24.47 -10.07
C GLN A 10 5.24 24.40 -8.63
N GLY A 11 4.19 23.62 -8.38
CA GLY A 11 3.55 23.52 -7.08
C GLY A 11 2.47 24.59 -6.85
N PRO A 12 2.03 24.77 -5.58
CA PRO A 12 2.53 24.07 -4.41
C PRO A 12 2.10 22.60 -4.38
N TYR A 13 3.03 21.71 -4.04
CA TYR A 13 2.75 20.30 -3.82
C TYR A 13 2.14 20.08 -2.44
N ARG A 14 1.07 19.28 -2.37
CA ARG A 14 0.36 18.97 -1.13
C ARG A 14 0.28 17.46 -0.90
N ASP A 15 0.26 17.05 0.37
CA ASP A 15 0.01 15.66 0.77
C ASP A 15 -1.50 15.39 1.00
N ALA A 16 -1.87 14.21 1.51
CA ALA A 16 -3.27 13.85 1.76
C ALA A 16 -3.89 14.66 2.90
N LYS A 17 -3.09 15.20 3.82
CA LYS A 17 -3.52 16.11 4.90
C LYS A 17 -3.61 17.57 4.43
N GLY A 18 -3.19 17.88 3.21
CA GLY A 18 -3.15 19.24 2.65
C GLY A 18 -1.90 20.05 2.99
N ASN A 19 -0.92 19.44 3.66
CA ASN A 19 0.32 20.11 4.05
C ASN A 19 1.21 20.35 2.83
N ILE A 20 1.93 21.47 2.85
CA ILE A 20 3.00 21.77 1.88
C ILE A 20 4.34 21.37 2.52
N PRO A 21 5.24 20.67 1.81
CA PRO A 21 6.54 20.24 2.35
C PRO A 21 7.57 21.38 2.38
N ILE A 22 7.19 22.55 2.91
CA ILE A 22 8.10 23.66 3.20
C ILE A 22 8.31 23.64 4.72
N PHE A 23 9.52 23.28 5.14
CA PHE A 23 9.88 23.13 6.54
C PHE A 23 11.38 23.40 6.76
N ASN A 24 11.74 23.74 8.00
CA ASN A 24 13.11 24.07 8.38
C ASN A 24 13.92 22.80 8.61
N SER A 25 15.25 22.87 8.57
CA SER A 25 16.16 21.73 8.76
C SER A 25 15.98 20.97 10.08
N SER A 26 15.46 21.63 11.11
CA SER A 26 15.17 21.04 12.43
C SER A 26 13.83 20.29 12.50
N SER A 27 13.02 20.34 11.44
CA SER A 27 11.68 19.75 11.43
C SER A 27 11.76 18.24 11.26
N ASN A 28 10.93 17.49 11.99
CA ASN A 28 10.74 16.07 11.70
C ASN A 28 9.96 15.90 10.39
N ASN A 29 10.66 15.55 9.32
CA ASN A 29 10.09 15.39 7.98
C ASN A 29 9.01 14.30 7.88
N ASP A 30 8.88 13.42 8.89
CA ASP A 30 7.84 12.38 8.91
C ASP A 30 6.41 12.93 8.89
N ASN A 31 6.24 14.18 9.33
CA ASN A 31 4.97 14.87 9.39
C ASN A 31 4.37 15.22 8.01
N TRP A 32 5.16 15.10 6.93
CA TRP A 32 4.75 15.48 5.57
C TRP A 32 4.82 14.31 4.58
N GLY A 33 3.88 14.33 3.63
CA GLY A 33 3.89 13.41 2.50
C GLY A 33 3.31 12.05 2.82
N ILE A 34 2.55 11.51 1.88
CA ILE A 34 1.97 10.18 2.00
C ILE A 34 3.10 9.15 1.97
N LYS A 35 3.24 8.35 3.03
CA LYS A 35 4.25 7.27 3.06
C LYS A 35 3.69 6.07 2.30
N LEU A 36 4.11 5.90 1.05
CA LEU A 36 3.62 4.84 0.18
C LEU A 36 4.06 3.45 0.64
N MET A 37 5.33 3.31 1.01
CA MET A 37 5.94 2.06 1.43
C MET A 37 7.08 2.31 2.41
N GLY A 38 7.19 1.45 3.43
CA GLY A 38 8.29 1.37 4.39
C GLY A 38 8.90 -0.04 4.43
N ASN A 39 9.68 -0.38 5.46
CA ASN A 39 10.19 -1.74 5.61
C ASN A 39 9.03 -2.67 6.01
N TYR A 40 8.90 -3.84 5.41
CA TYR A 40 7.81 -4.77 5.70
C TYR A 40 8.17 -6.21 5.37
N GLN A 41 7.42 -7.16 5.94
CA GLN A 41 7.54 -8.58 5.64
C GLN A 41 6.21 -9.27 5.89
N PHE A 42 5.51 -9.73 4.84
CA PHE A 42 4.42 -10.69 5.01
C PHE A 42 4.98 -12.06 5.41
N ASN A 43 4.17 -12.89 6.06
CA ASN A 43 4.58 -14.15 6.68
C ASN A 43 5.22 -15.13 5.70
N GLN A 44 4.77 -15.14 4.45
CA GLN A 44 5.31 -16.01 3.41
C GLN A 44 6.63 -15.49 2.81
N MET A 45 7.01 -14.24 3.06
CA MET A 45 8.29 -13.70 2.59
C MET A 45 9.43 -14.24 3.44
N THR A 46 10.47 -14.79 2.78
CA THR A 46 11.67 -15.28 3.46
C THR A 46 12.59 -14.17 3.97
N LYS A 47 12.49 -12.97 3.39
CA LYS A 47 13.23 -11.77 3.79
C LYS A 47 12.32 -10.56 3.81
N ALA A 48 12.52 -9.65 4.75
CA ALA A 48 11.86 -8.35 4.75
C ALA A 48 12.41 -7.47 3.63
N SER A 49 11.55 -6.74 2.94
CA SER A 49 11.97 -5.63 2.08
C SER A 49 12.33 -4.44 2.97
N LYS A 50 13.49 -3.82 2.72
CA LYS A 50 14.05 -2.73 3.52
C LYS A 50 14.53 -1.58 2.65
N ALA A 51 14.45 -0.36 3.19
CA ALA A 51 14.96 0.86 2.56
C ALA A 51 14.47 1.03 1.10
N GLN A 52 13.19 0.76 0.87
CA GLN A 52 12.54 0.84 -0.44
C GLN A 52 12.49 2.29 -0.93
N GLY A 53 13.14 2.60 -2.05
CA GLY A 53 13.22 3.99 -2.49
C GLY A 53 13.96 4.28 -3.78
N HIS A 54 14.21 5.58 -3.98
CA HIS A 54 14.76 6.18 -5.19
C HIS A 54 13.98 5.74 -6.43
N ASN A 55 12.67 5.96 -6.41
CA ASN A 55 11.80 5.47 -7.45
C ASN A 55 11.76 6.39 -8.67
N SER A 56 11.50 5.79 -9.82
CA SER A 56 10.83 6.44 -10.94
C SER A 56 9.36 6.00 -10.98
N ALA A 57 8.60 6.57 -11.90
CA ALA A 57 7.22 6.15 -12.18
C ALA A 57 7.03 6.02 -13.69
N ILE A 58 6.37 4.96 -14.12
CA ILE A 58 6.00 4.74 -15.52
C ILE A 58 4.48 4.85 -15.63
N ILE A 59 4.02 5.63 -16.60
CA ILE A 59 2.61 5.69 -16.99
C ILE A 59 2.54 5.19 -18.43
N THR A 60 1.87 4.06 -18.63
CA THR A 60 1.74 3.44 -19.95
C THR A 60 0.69 4.15 -20.80
N LYS A 61 0.62 3.80 -22.08
CA LYS A 61 -0.38 4.37 -23.03
C LYS A 61 -1.82 4.11 -22.58
N ASP A 62 -2.08 2.95 -21.99
CA ASP A 62 -3.37 2.54 -21.38
C ASP A 62 -3.58 3.11 -19.96
N LYS A 63 -2.75 4.08 -19.54
CA LYS A 63 -2.87 4.80 -18.25
C LYS A 63 -2.66 3.91 -17.01
N GLN A 64 -2.04 2.75 -17.16
CA GLN A 64 -1.58 1.97 -16.01
C GLN A 64 -0.31 2.63 -15.45
N TRP A 65 -0.26 2.75 -14.12
CA TRP A 65 0.88 3.32 -13.41
C TRP A 65 1.72 2.21 -12.79
N TYR A 66 3.03 2.41 -12.75
CA TYR A 66 3.99 1.52 -12.09
C TYR A 66 5.00 2.34 -11.29
N ALA A 67 5.28 1.91 -10.06
CA ALA A 67 6.43 2.38 -9.29
C ALA A 67 7.61 1.46 -9.58
N VAL A 68 8.73 2.04 -10.00
CA VAL A 68 9.98 1.32 -10.30
C VAL A 68 11.05 1.83 -9.35
N TYR A 69 11.63 0.96 -8.53
CA TYR A 69 12.50 1.38 -7.42
C TYR A 69 13.47 0.27 -7.03
N HIS A 70 14.46 0.58 -6.19
CA HIS A 70 15.31 -0.45 -5.59
C HIS A 70 14.89 -0.74 -4.15
N THR A 71 15.13 -1.98 -3.71
CA THR A 71 14.98 -2.38 -2.30
C THR A 71 16.18 -3.21 -1.85
N ARG A 72 16.50 -3.11 -0.57
CA ARG A 72 17.37 -4.06 0.14
C ARG A 72 16.52 -5.12 0.83
N PHE A 73 17.18 -6.13 1.41
CA PHE A 73 16.51 -7.22 2.11
C PHE A 73 17.14 -7.49 3.48
N SER A 74 16.34 -7.98 4.44
CA SER A 74 16.90 -8.46 5.70
C SER A 74 17.96 -9.55 5.47
N ASN A 75 18.95 -9.61 6.36
CA ASN A 75 20.02 -10.62 6.35
C ASN A 75 20.78 -10.70 5.00
N SER A 76 20.91 -9.57 4.30
CA SER A 76 21.57 -9.49 2.97
C SER A 76 22.56 -8.32 2.87
N GLY A 77 22.95 -7.70 3.99
CA GLY A 77 23.81 -6.52 3.99
C GLY A 77 23.22 -5.37 3.17
N GLU A 78 24.06 -4.77 2.31
CA GLU A 78 23.69 -3.66 1.41
C GLU A 78 23.24 -4.12 0.02
N TYR A 79 23.11 -5.44 -0.20
CA TYR A 79 22.61 -5.97 -1.47
C TYR A 79 21.22 -5.43 -1.78
N HIS A 80 21.01 -5.03 -3.04
CA HIS A 80 19.76 -4.46 -3.50
C HIS A 80 19.40 -4.94 -4.91
N GLU A 81 18.10 -4.95 -5.18
CA GLU A 81 17.54 -5.34 -6.48
C GLU A 81 16.45 -4.36 -6.91
N LEU A 82 16.18 -4.35 -8.21
CA LEU A 82 15.05 -3.62 -8.80
C LEU A 82 13.72 -4.30 -8.42
N ARG A 83 12.69 -3.48 -8.18
CA ARG A 83 11.31 -3.90 -7.97
C ARG A 83 10.35 -3.03 -8.77
N VAL A 84 9.27 -3.65 -9.24
CA VAL A 84 8.20 -2.99 -9.98
C VAL A 84 6.87 -3.36 -9.36
N HIS A 85 6.13 -2.37 -8.89
CA HIS A 85 4.77 -2.55 -8.36
C HIS A 85 3.78 -1.73 -9.18
N SER A 86 2.62 -2.32 -9.50
CA SER A 86 1.52 -1.56 -10.08
C SER A 86 1.02 -0.50 -9.11
N MET A 87 0.49 0.59 -9.67
CA MET A 87 -0.25 1.60 -8.91
C MET A 87 -1.64 1.79 -9.52
N TYR A 88 -2.66 1.89 -8.66
CA TYR A 88 -4.03 2.13 -9.08
C TYR A 88 -4.55 3.42 -8.46
N MET A 89 -5.27 4.22 -9.25
CA MET A 89 -5.87 5.46 -8.76
C MET A 89 -7.02 5.14 -7.81
N ASN A 90 -6.97 5.69 -6.59
CA ASN A 90 -8.10 5.65 -5.66
C ASN A 90 -9.12 6.77 -5.98
N GLU A 91 -10.22 6.80 -5.24
CA GLU A 91 -11.31 7.77 -5.47
C GLU A 91 -10.92 9.20 -5.12
N ASP A 92 -9.88 9.39 -4.31
CA ASP A 92 -9.33 10.71 -3.98
C ASP A 92 -8.25 11.15 -4.96
N LEU A 93 -8.04 10.44 -6.07
CA LEU A 93 -7.06 10.71 -7.11
C LEU A 93 -5.61 10.63 -6.62
N TRP A 94 -5.32 9.63 -5.77
CA TRP A 94 -3.97 9.23 -5.42
C TRP A 94 -3.61 7.89 -6.07
N PRO A 95 -2.44 7.75 -6.73
CA PRO A 95 -1.92 6.45 -7.14
C PRO A 95 -1.49 5.65 -5.91
N VAL A 96 -2.15 4.52 -5.70
CA VAL A 96 -1.92 3.62 -4.57
C VAL A 96 -1.12 2.41 -5.04
N VAL A 97 0.02 2.14 -4.40
CA VAL A 97 0.90 1.01 -4.73
C VAL A 97 0.29 -0.31 -4.27
N THR A 98 0.31 -1.33 -5.12
CA THR A 98 -0.14 -2.68 -4.76
C THR A 98 0.85 -3.42 -3.84
N PRO A 99 0.39 -4.38 -3.00
CA PRO A 99 1.26 -5.06 -2.03
C PRO A 99 2.35 -5.98 -2.61
N TYR A 100 2.09 -6.62 -3.77
CA TYR A 100 3.05 -7.50 -4.43
C TYR A 100 3.61 -6.89 -5.72
N GLU A 101 4.79 -7.39 -6.10
CA GLU A 101 5.44 -7.08 -7.37
C GLU A 101 4.55 -7.43 -8.55
N PHE A 102 4.62 -6.63 -9.61
CA PHE A 102 3.93 -6.91 -10.86
C PHE A 102 4.56 -8.13 -11.53
N ALA A 103 3.80 -9.23 -11.61
CA ALA A 103 4.28 -10.50 -12.17
C ALA A 103 3.36 -11.13 -13.23
N ASP A 104 2.06 -10.86 -13.17
CA ASP A 104 1.05 -11.33 -14.12
C ASP A 104 -0.07 -10.28 -14.21
N LYS A 105 -1.04 -10.49 -15.10
CA LYS A 105 -2.23 -9.65 -15.24
C LYS A 105 -2.99 -9.55 -13.91
N GLU A 106 -3.04 -8.33 -13.40
CA GLU A 106 -3.82 -7.94 -12.22
C GLU A 106 -5.25 -7.53 -12.62
N ASN A 107 -6.23 -7.84 -11.76
CA ASN A 107 -7.63 -7.50 -12.01
C ASN A 107 -8.26 -6.89 -10.75
N LYS A 108 -9.08 -5.86 -10.92
CA LYS A 108 -9.88 -5.30 -9.83
C LYS A 108 -10.92 -6.30 -9.35
N VAL A 109 -11.09 -6.39 -8.03
CA VAL A 109 -12.02 -7.33 -7.38
C VAL A 109 -13.22 -6.55 -6.84
N GLY A 110 -14.38 -6.69 -7.49
CA GLY A 110 -15.59 -5.92 -7.17
C GLY A 110 -16.67 -6.70 -6.42
N LYS A 111 -16.47 -7.99 -6.14
CA LYS A 111 -17.47 -8.85 -5.50
C LYS A 111 -17.16 -9.04 -4.03
N THR A 112 -18.07 -8.59 -3.15
CA THR A 112 -17.93 -8.68 -1.69
C THR A 112 -17.52 -10.07 -1.21
N LYS A 113 -18.11 -11.13 -1.77
CA LYS A 113 -17.78 -12.52 -1.40
C LYS A 113 -16.29 -12.89 -1.60
N GLU A 114 -15.61 -12.25 -2.55
CA GLU A 114 -14.19 -12.49 -2.82
C GLU A 114 -13.30 -11.72 -1.83
N ILE A 115 -13.80 -10.61 -1.26
CA ILE A 115 -13.11 -9.81 -0.24
C ILE A 115 -13.30 -10.39 1.18
N VAL A 116 -14.44 -11.01 1.49
CA VAL A 116 -14.67 -11.55 2.85
C VAL A 116 -13.63 -12.60 3.20
N GLY A 117 -12.99 -12.49 4.37
CA GLY A 117 -12.02 -13.47 4.86
C GLY A 117 -10.94 -12.88 5.77
N HIS A 118 -9.96 -13.73 6.10
CA HIS A 118 -8.79 -13.35 6.89
C HIS A 118 -7.71 -12.70 6.02
N TYR A 119 -7.03 -11.69 6.56
CA TYR A 119 -5.98 -10.95 5.89
C TYR A 119 -4.78 -10.78 6.81
N GLN A 120 -3.60 -10.93 6.23
CA GLN A 120 -2.41 -10.26 6.74
C GLN A 120 -2.55 -8.77 6.46
N PHE A 121 -2.28 -7.93 7.45
CA PHE A 121 -2.49 -6.49 7.41
C PHE A 121 -1.24 -5.74 7.83
N ILE A 122 -0.89 -4.71 7.06
CA ILE A 122 0.26 -3.85 7.33
C ILE A 122 -0.20 -2.39 7.23
N ASN A 123 0.06 -1.60 8.26
CA ASN A 123 -0.02 -0.14 8.20
C ASN A 123 1.40 0.41 8.21
N HIS A 124 1.84 1.01 7.10
CA HIS A 124 3.19 1.56 6.99
C HIS A 124 3.44 2.78 7.89
N GLY A 125 2.39 3.35 8.48
CA GLY A 125 2.45 4.54 9.33
C GLY A 125 3.05 5.74 8.59
N THR A 126 3.60 6.68 9.36
CA THR A 126 4.34 7.83 8.80
C THR A 126 5.80 7.87 9.25
N ASN A 127 6.25 7.06 10.20
CA ASN A 127 7.61 7.22 10.75
C ASN A 127 8.70 6.70 9.80
N THR A 128 9.83 7.40 9.72
CA THR A 128 11.05 6.90 9.08
C THR A 128 11.85 6.10 10.10
N THR A 129 11.97 4.79 9.89
CA THR A 129 12.59 3.87 10.84
C THR A 129 13.28 2.71 10.13
N ASN A 130 14.26 2.11 10.79
CA ASN A 130 14.92 0.87 10.35
C ASN A 130 14.14 -0.39 10.75
N ALA A 131 13.12 -0.27 11.62
CA ALA A 131 12.28 -1.36 12.06
C ALA A 131 11.45 -1.93 10.90
N ILE A 132 11.15 -3.22 10.96
CA ILE A 132 10.22 -3.88 10.04
C ILE A 132 8.81 -3.60 10.57
N THR A 133 7.92 -3.14 9.69
CA THR A 133 6.53 -2.88 10.05
C THR A 133 5.85 -4.20 10.43
N PRO A 134 5.18 -4.29 11.60
CA PRO A 134 4.54 -5.53 12.04
C PRO A 134 3.42 -5.96 11.08
N THR A 135 3.43 -7.26 10.73
CA THR A 135 2.32 -7.91 10.04
C THR A 135 1.29 -8.37 11.07
N GLN A 136 0.07 -7.87 10.91
CA GLN A 136 -1.06 -8.11 11.79
C GLN A 136 -2.09 -9.00 11.10
N ASN A 137 -3.08 -9.48 11.86
CA ASN A 137 -4.16 -10.30 11.30
C ASN A 137 -5.50 -9.62 11.51
N ILE A 138 -6.26 -9.46 10.44
CA ILE A 138 -7.62 -8.92 10.46
C ILE A 138 -8.58 -9.87 9.76
N TYR A 139 -9.86 -9.69 10.02
CA TYR A 139 -10.96 -10.34 9.31
C TYR A 139 -11.91 -9.28 8.76
N LEU A 140 -12.17 -9.35 7.45
CA LEU A 140 -13.19 -8.54 6.77
C LEU A 140 -14.48 -9.36 6.69
N SER A 141 -15.50 -8.98 7.47
CA SER A 141 -16.77 -9.69 7.53
C SER A 141 -17.72 -9.29 6.41
N ARG A 142 -18.70 -10.16 6.11
CA ARG A 142 -19.70 -9.91 5.05
C ARG A 142 -20.58 -8.69 5.32
N ASP A 143 -20.86 -8.39 6.59
CA ASP A 143 -21.63 -7.22 7.03
C ASP A 143 -20.80 -5.93 7.07
N GLY A 144 -19.57 -5.93 6.55
CA GLY A 144 -18.76 -4.73 6.40
C GLY A 144 -18.01 -4.32 7.66
N LYS A 145 -17.75 -5.24 8.60
CA LYS A 145 -16.93 -4.99 9.80
C LYS A 145 -15.50 -5.48 9.61
N ILE A 146 -14.58 -4.84 10.32
CA ILE A 146 -13.18 -5.25 10.46
C ILE A 146 -12.98 -5.71 11.91
N MET A 147 -12.42 -6.90 12.09
CA MET A 147 -12.12 -7.49 13.40
C MET A 147 -10.68 -8.00 13.44
N GLY A 148 -10.14 -8.28 14.63
CA GLY A 148 -8.79 -8.79 14.84
C GLY A 148 -7.88 -7.74 15.45
N SER A 149 -6.66 -7.58 14.92
CA SER A 149 -5.67 -6.63 15.45
C SER A 149 -6.10 -5.17 15.37
N VAL A 150 -7.02 -4.84 14.46
CA VAL A 150 -7.72 -3.56 14.42
C VAL A 150 -9.22 -3.78 14.28
N SER A 151 -10.00 -2.79 14.71
CA SER A 151 -11.46 -2.79 14.58
C SER A 151 -11.93 -1.62 13.73
N GLY A 152 -13.02 -1.81 13.00
CA GLY A 152 -13.52 -0.80 12.07
C GLY A 152 -14.62 -1.31 11.15
N SER A 153 -14.80 -0.63 10.02
CA SER A 153 -15.72 -1.04 8.96
C SER A 153 -15.11 -0.86 7.58
N TRP A 154 -15.66 -1.55 6.59
CA TRP A 154 -15.21 -1.47 5.21
C TRP A 154 -16.37 -1.50 4.23
N GLN A 155 -16.15 -0.92 3.05
CA GLN A 155 -17.10 -0.86 1.95
C GLN A 155 -16.38 -1.15 0.64
N LEU A 156 -17.07 -1.79 -0.30
CA LEU A 156 -16.56 -2.11 -1.63
C LEU A 156 -17.55 -1.72 -2.72
N LYS A 157 -17.05 -1.06 -3.76
CA LYS A 157 -17.78 -0.76 -4.98
C LYS A 157 -17.51 -1.83 -6.05
N LYS A 158 -18.47 -2.03 -6.97
CA LYS A 158 -18.37 -3.03 -8.05
C LYS A 158 -17.14 -2.87 -8.96
N ASN A 159 -16.58 -1.66 -9.03
CA ASN A 159 -15.36 -1.36 -9.79
C ASN A 159 -14.06 -1.68 -9.02
N GLY A 160 -14.15 -2.30 -7.84
CA GLY A 160 -13.00 -2.66 -6.99
C GLY A 160 -12.44 -1.52 -6.14
N ASN A 161 -13.12 -0.36 -6.06
CA ASN A 161 -12.76 0.62 -5.03
C ASN A 161 -13.17 0.12 -3.65
N ILE A 162 -12.23 0.13 -2.72
CA ILE A 162 -12.43 -0.25 -1.32
C ILE A 162 -12.17 0.95 -0.42
N THR A 163 -13.03 1.14 0.57
CA THR A 163 -12.87 2.13 1.63
C THR A 163 -12.87 1.43 2.97
N LEU A 164 -11.90 1.74 3.83
CA LEU A 164 -11.77 1.20 5.17
C LEU A 164 -11.80 2.34 6.19
N TYR A 165 -12.54 2.16 7.27
CA TYR A 165 -12.68 3.10 8.38
C TYR A 165 -12.09 2.46 9.63
N ILE A 166 -10.91 2.91 10.06
CA ILE A 166 -10.16 2.32 11.18
C ILE A 166 -9.69 3.46 12.08
N ASN A 167 -9.99 3.41 13.37
CA ASN A 167 -9.55 4.40 14.37
C ASN A 167 -9.81 5.87 13.97
N GLY A 168 -10.96 6.16 13.35
CA GLY A 168 -11.32 7.51 12.90
C GLY A 168 -10.61 7.99 11.63
N VAL A 169 -9.79 7.14 11.00
CA VAL A 169 -9.12 7.42 9.73
C VAL A 169 -9.87 6.73 8.59
N THR A 170 -10.07 7.46 7.51
CA THR A 170 -10.68 6.93 6.27
C THR A 170 -9.57 6.62 5.28
N TYR A 171 -9.44 5.35 4.91
CA TYR A 171 -8.50 4.86 3.91
C TYR A 171 -9.25 4.50 2.62
N LYS A 172 -8.82 5.07 1.50
CA LYS A 172 -9.42 4.79 0.17
C LYS A 172 -8.40 4.17 -0.77
N GLY A 173 -8.84 3.17 -1.51
CA GLY A 173 -7.94 2.38 -2.32
C GLY A 173 -8.62 1.44 -3.30
N ASN A 174 -7.93 0.34 -3.60
CA ASN A 174 -8.39 -0.66 -4.55
C ASN A 174 -8.18 -2.08 -3.99
N ALA A 175 -9.13 -2.97 -4.29
CA ALA A 175 -8.98 -4.40 -4.12
C ALA A 175 -8.56 -5.04 -5.44
N ILE A 176 -7.43 -5.75 -5.44
CA ILE A 176 -6.76 -6.28 -6.64
C ILE A 176 -6.42 -7.75 -6.44
N LEU A 177 -6.69 -8.58 -7.45
CA LEU A 177 -6.17 -9.94 -7.53
C LEU A 177 -4.71 -9.87 -8.02
N GLN A 178 -3.77 -10.22 -7.17
CA GLN A 178 -2.33 -10.23 -7.46
C GLN A 178 -1.76 -11.64 -7.43
N GLN A 179 -0.65 -11.85 -8.11
CA GLN A 179 0.14 -13.07 -7.98
C GLN A 179 1.16 -12.90 -6.85
N ASP A 180 1.08 -13.78 -5.86
CA ASP A 180 2.10 -13.92 -4.83
C ASP A 180 3.13 -14.98 -5.28
N ASN A 181 4.36 -14.52 -5.52
CA ASN A 181 5.50 -15.34 -5.94
C ASN A 181 6.40 -15.77 -4.78
N GLN A 182 6.05 -15.42 -3.54
CA GLN A 182 6.91 -15.68 -2.38
C GLN A 182 6.66 -17.07 -1.77
N GLU A 183 5.63 -17.78 -2.23
CA GLU A 183 5.36 -19.17 -1.85
C GLU A 183 6.04 -20.18 -2.78
N HIS A 184 6.20 -21.42 -2.32
CA HIS A 184 6.78 -22.53 -3.08
C HIS A 184 6.13 -22.76 -4.45
N ALA A 185 4.86 -22.35 -4.61
CA ALA A 185 4.18 -22.26 -5.89
C ALA A 185 3.46 -20.90 -6.00
N PRO A 186 3.54 -20.18 -7.14
CA PRO A 186 2.83 -18.93 -7.32
C PRO A 186 1.33 -19.11 -7.14
N LYS A 187 0.69 -18.22 -6.39
CA LYS A 187 -0.76 -18.25 -6.17
C LYS A 187 -1.40 -16.89 -6.39
N LYS A 188 -2.64 -16.88 -6.86
CA LYS A 188 -3.42 -15.65 -6.96
C LYS A 188 -4.13 -15.36 -5.64
N VAL A 189 -3.84 -14.21 -5.06
CA VAL A 189 -4.41 -13.74 -3.80
C VAL A 189 -5.14 -12.43 -3.99
N VAL A 190 -6.28 -12.29 -3.32
CA VAL A 190 -6.96 -11.01 -3.22
C VAL A 190 -6.15 -10.13 -2.27
N THR A 191 -5.85 -8.93 -2.72
CA THR A 191 -5.18 -7.90 -1.93
C THR A 191 -6.05 -6.66 -1.87
N PHE A 192 -5.77 -5.80 -0.89
CA PHE A 192 -6.15 -4.41 -0.96
C PHE A 192 -4.97 -3.50 -0.61
N SER A 193 -5.00 -2.29 -1.14
CA SER A 193 -4.10 -1.22 -0.74
C SER A 193 -4.87 0.08 -0.73
N ALA A 194 -4.66 0.91 0.30
CA ALA A 194 -5.40 2.16 0.49
C ALA A 194 -4.56 3.24 1.20
N ILE A 195 -4.80 4.49 0.82
CA ILE A 195 -4.18 5.68 1.43
C ILE A 195 -5.19 6.33 2.38
N GLY A 196 -4.73 6.66 3.58
CA GLY A 196 -5.49 7.38 4.59
C GLY A 196 -5.43 8.89 4.40
N ASN A 197 -6.47 9.59 4.85
CA ASN A 197 -6.45 11.06 4.96
C ASN A 197 -5.43 11.60 6.00
N ASN A 198 -4.67 10.72 6.64
CA ASN A 198 -3.61 11.01 7.60
C ASN A 198 -2.19 10.76 7.06
N ASN A 199 -2.01 10.58 5.73
CA ASN A 199 -0.74 10.24 5.05
C ASN A 199 -0.22 8.81 5.24
N GLU A 200 -0.97 7.92 5.90
CA GLU A 200 -0.60 6.52 6.02
C GLU A 200 -1.06 5.70 4.81
N THR A 201 -0.35 4.60 4.54
CA THR A 201 -0.76 3.59 3.56
C THR A 201 -0.96 2.25 4.26
N ILE A 202 -2.09 1.60 3.99
CA ILE A 202 -2.42 0.28 4.52
C ILE A 202 -2.51 -0.74 3.40
N TRP A 203 -1.99 -1.94 3.66
CA TRP A 203 -2.03 -3.09 2.77
C TRP A 203 -2.72 -4.26 3.46
N GLY A 204 -3.41 -5.07 2.65
CA GLY A 204 -3.96 -6.34 3.06
C GLY A 204 -3.68 -7.41 2.03
N SER A 205 -3.26 -8.59 2.48
CA SER A 205 -3.17 -9.79 1.64
C SER A 205 -4.02 -10.91 2.25
N LYS A 206 -4.97 -11.42 1.47
CA LYS A 206 -5.89 -12.45 1.92
C LYS A 206 -5.14 -13.74 2.21
N ILE A 207 -5.41 -14.34 3.36
CA ILE A 207 -4.89 -15.64 3.76
C ILE A 207 -5.79 -16.69 3.11
N ALA A 208 -5.19 -17.66 2.41
CA ALA A 208 -5.94 -18.82 1.94
C ALA A 208 -6.37 -19.65 3.16
N ASN A 209 -7.66 -20.02 3.21
CA ASN A 209 -8.14 -20.99 4.18
C ASN A 209 -7.64 -22.39 3.82
#